data_AF-A0A1V4IN18-F1
#
_entry.id   AF-A0A1V4IN18-F1
#
_cell.length_a   1.000
_cell.length_b   1.000
_cell.length_c   1.000
_cell.angle_alpha   90.00
_cell.angle_beta   90.00
_cell.angle_gamma   90.00
#
_symmetry.space_group_name_H-M   'P 1'
#
loop_
_entity.id
_entity.type
_entity.pdbx_description
1 polymer ?
#
loop_
_entity_poly.entity_id
_entity_poly.type
_entity_poly.pdbx_seq_one_letter_code
_entity_poly.pdbx_strand_id
1 'polypeptide(L)' 'MIATIILGGIIFGLTALIIAKQIKKAKSGESSCGCGCSGCSSASSCHGIKIQQK' A
#
# COMPACT_ATOMS: atom_id res chain seq x y z
N MET A 1 25.40 -4.29 -22.78
CA MET A 1 24.21 -5.15 -22.59
C MET A 1 24.08 -5.68 -21.16
N ILE A 2 25.16 -6.12 -20.51
CA ILE A 2 25.09 -6.57 -19.11
C ILE A 2 24.75 -5.44 -18.13
N ALA A 3 25.35 -4.25 -18.30
CA ALA A 3 25.04 -3.08 -17.48
C ALA A 3 23.55 -2.67 -17.52
N THR A 4 22.93 -2.72 -18.70
CA THR A 4 21.49 -2.42 -18.87
C THR A 4 20.58 -3.45 -18.20
N ILE A 5 20.97 -4.73 -18.19
CA ILE A 5 20.24 -5.78 -17.49
C ILE A 5 20.34 -5.59 -15.98
N ILE A 6 21.53 -5.27 -15.46
CA ILE A 6 21.74 -4.97 -14.04
C ILE A 6 20.89 -3.76 -13.63
N LEU A 7 20.91 -2.68 -14.42
CA LEU A 7 20.13 -1.47 -14.13
C LEU A 7 18.62 -1.77 -14.12
N GLY A 8 18.13 -2.51 -15.12
CA GLY A 8 16.74 -2.91 -15.21
C GLY A 8 16.31 -3.80 -14.03
N GLY A 9 17.17 -4.73 -13.61
CA GLY A 9 16.92 -5.61 -12.47
C GLY A 9 16.79 -4.85 -11.15
N ILE A 10 17.63 -3.84 -10.91
CA ILE A 10 17.57 -3.01 -9.69
C ILE A 10 16.25 -2.23 -9.63
N ILE A 11 15.88 -1.55 -10.72
CA ILE A 11 14.64 -0.77 -10.79
C ILE A 11 13.44 -1.68 -10.58
N PHE A 12 13.40 -2.81 -11.29
CA PHE A 12 12.30 -3.77 -11.18
C PHE A 12 12.19 -4.37 -9.77
N GLY A 13 13.33 -4.70 -9.14
CA GLY A 13 13.38 -5.20 -7.77
C GLY A 13 12.82 -4.21 -6.76
N LEU A 14 13.22 -2.93 -6.84
CA LEU A 14 12.70 -1.87 -5.97
C LEU A 14 11.19 -1.66 -6.16
N THR A 15 10.73 -1.58 -7.41
CA THR A 15 9.31 -1.43 -7.73
C THR A 15 8.49 -2.60 -7.19
N ALA A 16 8.96 -3.85 -7.38
CA ALA A 16 8.30 -5.04 -6.87
C ALA A 16 8.21 -5.05 -5.33
N LEU A 17 9.27 -4.63 -4.64
CA LEU A 17 9.27 -4.51 -3.17
C LEU A 17 8.26 -3.47 -2.67
N ILE A 18 8.17 -2.31 -3.33
CA ILE A 18 7.20 -1.28 -2.98
C ILE A 18 5.78 -1.82 -3.17
N ILE A 19 5.49 -2.44 -4.32
CA ILE A 19 4.18 -3.02 -4.60
C ILE A 19 3.83 -4.11 -3.59
N ALA A 20 4.75 -5.02 -3.29
CA ALA A 20 4.53 -6.07 -2.30
C ALA A 20 4.22 -5.50 -0.90
N LYS A 21 4.92 -4.43 -0.49
CA LYS A 21 4.63 -3.71 0.76
C LYS A 21 3.26 -3.03 0.73
N GLN A 22 2.88 -2.44 -0.39
CA GLN A 22 1.57 -1.82 -0.56
C GLN A 22 0.44 -2.84 -0.52
N ILE A 23 0.59 -3.99 -1.20
CA ILE A 23 -0.38 -5.09 -1.15
C ILE A 23 -0.47 -5.65 0.27
N LYS A 24 0.67 -5.80 0.97
CA LYS A 24 0.68 -6.26 2.36
C LYS A 24 -0.03 -5.26 3.28
N LYS A 25 0.23 -3.95 3.14
CA LYS A 25 -0.49 -2.89 3.88
C LYS A 25 -1.99 -2.89 3.57
N ALA A 26 -2.36 -2.99 2.29
CA ALA A 26 -3.75 -3.09 1.87
C ALA A 26 -4.45 -4.33 2.44
N LYS A 27 -3.77 -5.48 2.47
CA LYS A 27 -4.29 -6.73 3.07
C LYS A 27 -4.33 -6.67 4.60
N SER A 28 -3.43 -5.92 5.22
CA SER A 28 -3.45 -5.62 6.65
C SER A 28 -4.48 -4.55 7.03
N GLY A 29 -5.20 -3.99 6.05
CA GLY A 29 -6.27 -3.01 6.27
C GLY A 29 -5.77 -1.61 6.65
N GLU A 30 -4.48 -1.33 6.41
CA GLU A 30 -3.93 0.02 6.51
C GLU A 30 -4.48 0.84 5.32
N SER A 31 -5.46 1.70 5.60
CA SER A 31 -6.06 2.56 4.57
C SER A 31 -5.10 3.68 4.17
N SER A 32 -5.13 4.11 2.91
CA SER A 32 -4.35 5.26 2.40
C SER A 32 -4.65 6.61 3.09
N CYS A 33 -5.66 6.67 3.96
CA CYS A 33 -5.93 7.84 4.79
C CYS A 33 -4.94 7.89 5.96
N GLY A 34 -4.02 8.86 5.92
CA GLY A 34 -3.02 9.07 6.98
C GLY A 34 -3.61 9.49 8.33
N CYS A 35 -4.88 9.91 8.35
CA CYS A 35 -5.70 9.98 9.54
C CYS A 35 -6.45 8.65 9.62
N GLY A 36 -6.10 7.77 10.56
CA GLY A 36 -6.81 6.49 10.74
C GLY A 36 -8.33 6.68 10.83
N CYS A 37 -9.12 5.64 10.58
CA CYS A 37 -10.58 5.76 10.43
C CYS A 37 -11.28 6.47 11.61
N SER A 38 -10.67 6.48 12.80
CA SER A 38 -11.15 7.17 14.00
C SER A 38 -11.17 8.71 13.90
N GLY A 39 -10.38 9.32 13.00
CA GLY A 39 -10.31 10.76 12.78
C GLY A 39 -10.87 11.22 11.43
N CYS A 40 -11.46 10.32 10.65
CA CYS A 40 -11.97 10.64 9.32
C CYS A 40 -13.33 11.35 9.40
N SER A 41 -13.43 12.59 8.91
CA SER A 41 -14.69 13.36 8.88
C SER A 41 -15.81 12.67 8.08
N SER A 42 -15.48 11.71 7.22
CA SER A 42 -16.41 10.89 6.44
C SER A 42 -16.71 9.52 7.07
N ALA A 43 -16.30 9.28 8.33
CA ALA A 43 -16.50 8.00 9.01
C ALA A 43 -17.97 7.56 9.07
N SER A 44 -18.91 8.51 9.15
CA SER A 44 -20.36 8.26 9.16
C SER A 44 -20.87 7.64 7.85
N SER A 45 -20.22 7.90 6.72
CA SER A 45 -20.57 7.32 5.41
C SER A 45 -19.88 5.97 5.15
N CYS A 46 -18.89 5.61 5.96
CA CYS A 46 -18.09 4.37 5.80
C CYS A 46 -18.73 3.12 6.42
N HIS A 47 -19.99 3.17 6.84
CA HIS A 47 -20.72 2.00 7.35
C HIS A 47 -21.15 1.07 6.20
N GLY A 48 -20.30 0.09 5.88
CA GLY A 48 -20.60 -0.97 4.91
C GLY A 48 -19.39 -1.83 4.56
N ILE A 49 -18.17 -1.28 4.68
CA ILE A 49 -16.94 -2.02 4.46
C ILE A 49 -16.09 -1.98 5.74
N LYS A 50 -16.15 -3.10 6.46
CA LYS A 50 -15.24 -3.48 7.55
C LYS A 50 -13.81 -3.65 7.02
N ILE A 51 -13.06 -2.55 6.93
CA ILE A 51 -11.61 -2.59 6.72
C ILE A 51 -10.95 -2.51 8.09
N GLN A 52 -10.49 -3.68 8.53
CA GLN A 52 -9.79 -3.95 9.77
C GLN A 52 -8.48 -3.15 9.84
N GLN A 53 -8.50 -2.00 10.50
CA GLN A 53 -7.32 -1.29 10.97
C GLN A 53 -6.66 -2.14 12.07
N LYS A 54 -5.50 -2.75 11.78
CA LYS A 54 -4.58 -3.30 12.79
C LYS A 54 -3.23 -2.63 12.69
#